data_AF-A0A969VUA4-F1
#
_entry.id   AF-A0A969VUA4-F1
#
_cell.length_a   1.000
_cell.length_b   1.000
_cell.length_c   1.000
_cell.angle_alpha   90.00
_cell.angle_beta   90.00
_cell.angle_gamma   90.00
#
_symmetry.space_group_name_H-M   'P 1'
#
loop_
_entity.id
_entity.type
_entity.pdbx_description
1 polymer ?
#
loop_
_entity_poly.entity_id
_entity_poly.type
_entity_poly.pdbx_seq_one_letter_code
_entity_poly.pdbx_strand_id
1 'polypeptide(L)'
;KYYSSNRIATLIANGIPTLIDEKIKYSDFFSNNELIFYKNICDLIDKVNFYKKNERKRIQIGFNGKLKYLKIFNNKIISDYIIHKTLGTKPSYNYVWDK
;
A
#
# COMPACT_ATOMS: atom_id res chain seq x y z
N LYS A 1 -5.54 6.49 11.97
CA LYS A 1 -6.29 5.32 11.43
C LYS A 1 -5.35 4.37 10.71
N TYR A 2 -4.54 4.89 9.78
CA TYR A 2 -3.45 4.14 9.15
C TYR A 2 -2.22 4.09 10.06
N TYR A 3 -1.66 2.91 10.25
CA TYR A 3 -0.38 2.74 10.94
C TYR A 3 0.74 3.13 9.97
N SER A 4 1.50 4.16 10.31
CA SER A 4 2.64 4.61 9.52
C SER A 4 3.91 3.91 9.99
N SER A 5 4.53 3.14 9.10
CA SER A 5 5.80 2.47 9.39
C SER A 5 6.64 2.40 8.14
N ASN A 6 7.90 2.83 8.27
CA ASN A 6 8.89 2.73 7.19
C ASN A 6 9.00 1.30 6.65
N ARG A 7 8.78 0.27 7.48
CA ARG A 7 8.75 -1.13 7.03
C ARG A 7 7.69 -1.38 5.95
N ILE A 8 6.50 -0.80 6.06
CA ILE A 8 5.43 -0.99 5.06
C ILE A 8 5.86 -0.35 3.73
N ALA A 9 6.39 0.88 3.79
CA ALA A 9 6.94 1.56 2.62
C ALA A 9 8.05 0.76 1.95
N THR A 10 9.03 0.28 2.73
CA THR A 10 10.16 -0.48 2.20
C THR A 10 9.72 -1.81 1.59
N LEU A 11 8.85 -2.58 2.24
CA LEU A 11 8.40 -3.88 1.73
C LEU A 11 7.62 -3.72 0.42
N ILE A 12 6.61 -2.83 0.39
CA ILE A 12 5.75 -2.65 -0.78
C ILE A 12 6.54 -2.04 -1.95
N ALA A 13 7.36 -1.01 -1.72
CA ALA A 13 8.14 -0.36 -2.77
C ALA A 13 9.20 -1.29 -3.40
N ASN A 14 9.71 -2.27 -2.64
CA ASN A 14 10.61 -3.30 -3.17
C ASN A 14 9.87 -4.47 -3.84
N GLY A 15 8.54 -4.45 -3.89
CA GLY A 15 7.73 -5.49 -4.52
C GLY A 15 7.61 -6.77 -3.69
N ILE A 16 7.83 -6.67 -2.38
CA ILE A 16 7.63 -7.80 -1.47
C ILE A 16 6.12 -7.92 -1.20
N PRO A 17 5.51 -9.09 -1.45
CA PRO A 17 4.10 -9.34 -1.14
C PRO A 17 3.85 -9.15 0.35
N THR A 18 3.15 -8.07 0.70
CA THR A 18 3.05 -7.60 2.07
C THR A 18 1.69 -7.98 2.64
N LEU A 19 1.70 -8.63 3.81
CA LEU A 19 0.50 -8.96 4.57
C LEU A 19 0.20 -7.82 5.55
N ILE A 20 -1.03 -7.31 5.54
CA ILE A 20 -1.46 -6.18 6.37
C ILE A 20 -2.78 -6.53 7.07
N ASP A 21 -2.88 -6.22 8.36
CA ASP A 21 -4.13 -6.37 9.12
C ASP A 21 -5.18 -5.39 8.56
N GLU A 22 -6.38 -5.89 8.26
CA GLU A 22 -7.49 -5.08 7.73
C GLU A 22 -7.86 -3.90 8.63
N LYS A 23 -7.60 -4.00 9.95
CA LYS A 23 -7.85 -2.92 10.92
C LYS A 23 -7.02 -1.67 10.65
N ILE A 24 -5.90 -1.81 9.94
CA ILE A 24 -5.03 -0.69 9.55
C ILE A 24 -5.65 0.11 8.38
N LYS A 25 -6.69 -0.43 7.71
CA LYS A 25 -7.48 0.22 6.66
C LYS A 25 -6.68 0.66 5.42
N TYR A 26 -5.57 0.00 5.14
CA TYR A 26 -4.84 0.19 3.88
C TYR A 26 -5.66 -0.19 2.64
N SER A 27 -6.80 -0.87 2.84
CA SER A 27 -7.83 -1.11 1.82
C SER A 27 -8.37 0.18 1.18
N ASP A 28 -8.26 1.33 1.87
CA ASP A 28 -8.68 2.63 1.34
C ASP A 28 -7.76 3.10 0.19
N PHE A 29 -6.55 2.53 0.09
CA PHE A 29 -5.54 2.85 -0.93
C PHE A 29 -5.21 1.70 -1.89
N PHE A 30 -5.26 0.47 -1.39
CA PHE A 30 -4.84 -0.75 -2.08
C PHE A 30 -5.96 -1.79 -2.07
N SER A 31 -6.02 -2.58 -3.13
CA SER A 31 -6.94 -3.71 -3.30
C SER A 31 -6.29 -5.05 -2.97
N ASN A 32 -7.10 -6.11 -2.93
CA ASN A 32 -6.63 -7.50 -2.75
C ASN A 32 -5.68 -8.00 -3.87
N ASN A 33 -5.56 -7.25 -4.97
CA ASN A 33 -4.64 -7.55 -6.07
C ASN A 33 -3.26 -6.89 -5.88
N GLU A 34 -3.12 -6.01 -4.89
CA GLU A 34 -1.93 -5.20 -4.64
C GLU A 34 -1.34 -5.48 -3.24
N LEU A 35 -2.17 -5.84 -2.26
CA LEU A 35 -1.77 -6.25 -0.91
C LEU A 35 -2.57 -7.46 -0.42
N ILE A 36 -2.02 -8.16 0.56
CA ILE A 36 -2.68 -9.31 1.20
C ILE A 36 -3.26 -8.86 2.52
N PHE A 37 -4.58 -8.71 2.59
CA PHE A 37 -5.25 -8.36 3.84
C PHE A 37 -5.60 -9.61 4.64
N TYR A 38 -5.41 -9.55 5.96
CA TYR A 38 -5.83 -10.59 6.89
C TYR A 38 -6.63 -10.01 8.07
N LYS A 39 -7.50 -10.84 8.66
CA LYS A 39 -8.43 -10.41 9.72
C LYS A 39 -7.98 -10.77 11.14
N ASN A 40 -7.35 -11.93 11.27
CA ASN A 40 -6.93 -12.51 12.53
C ASN A 40 -5.79 -13.52 12.29
N ILE A 41 -5.29 -14.13 13.36
CA ILE A 41 -4.15 -15.05 13.30
C ILE A 41 -4.43 -16.30 12.45
N CYS A 42 -5.64 -16.87 12.52
CA CYS A 42 -5.99 -18.05 11.73
C CYS A 42 -5.98 -17.72 10.23
N ASP A 43 -6.64 -16.63 9.85
CA ASP A 43 -6.64 -16.15 8.46
C ASP A 43 -5.23 -15.78 7.98
N LEU A 44 -4.40 -15.16 8.83
CA LEU A 44 -3.00 -14.89 8.50
C LEU A 44 -2.23 -16.17 8.14
N ILE A 45 -2.37 -17.22 8.96
CA ILE A 45 -1.73 -18.52 8.72
C ILE A 45 -2.23 -19.12 7.39
N ASP A 46 -3.54 -19.04 7.14
CA ASP A 46 -4.14 -19.53 5.89
C ASP A 46 -3.62 -18.78 4.66
N LYS A 47 -3.52 -17.44 4.73
CA LYS A 47 -2.93 -16.61 3.67
C LYS A 47 -1.47 -17.00 3.42
N VAL A 48 -0.66 -17.13 4.47
CA VAL A 48 0.74 -17.53 4.35
C VAL A 48 0.85 -18.89 3.64
N ASN A 49 0.08 -19.89 4.07
CA ASN A 49 0.09 -21.21 3.46
C ASN A 49 -0.40 -21.20 2.00
N PHE A 50 -1.44 -20.42 1.70
CA PHE A 50 -1.96 -20.25 0.34
C PHE A 50 -0.90 -19.64 -0.59
N TYR A 51 -0.33 -18.48 -0.22
CA TYR A 51 0.65 -17.79 -1.07
C TYR A 51 2.01 -18.50 -1.11
N LYS A 52 2.35 -19.31 -0.10
CA LYS A 52 3.51 -20.20 -0.15
C LYS A 52 3.41 -21.18 -1.32
N LYS A 53 2.22 -21.77 -1.53
CA LYS A 53 1.93 -22.74 -2.61
C LYS A 53 1.64 -22.08 -3.97
N ASN A 54 1.24 -20.81 -3.98
CA ASN A 54 0.81 -20.09 -5.19
C ASN A 54 1.82 -19.00 -5.60
N GLU A 55 2.99 -19.42 -6.08
CA GLU A 55 4.10 -18.51 -6.41
C GLU A 55 3.73 -17.43 -7.44
N ARG A 56 3.10 -17.79 -8.56
CA ARG A 56 2.72 -16.81 -9.60
C ARG A 56 1.83 -15.70 -9.06
N LYS A 57 0.81 -16.06 -8.27
CA LYS A 57 -0.08 -15.08 -7.61
C LYS A 57 0.68 -14.23 -6.59
N ARG A 58 1.58 -14.85 -5.82
CA ARG A 58 2.42 -14.15 -4.84
C ARG A 58 3.30 -13.09 -5.53
N ILE A 59 4.00 -13.44 -6.60
CA ILE A 59 4.83 -12.51 -7.39
C ILE A 59 3.97 -11.39 -7.98
N GLN A 60 2.81 -11.72 -8.55
CA GLN A 60 1.92 -10.73 -9.16
C GLN A 60 1.45 -9.67 -8.15
N ILE A 61 1.07 -10.09 -6.93
CA ILE A 61 0.66 -9.14 -5.89
C ILE A 61 1.81 -8.21 -5.50
N GLY A 62 3.01 -8.76 -5.30
CA GLY A 62 4.19 -7.93 -4.98
C GLY A 62 4.48 -6.89 -6.07
N PHE A 63 4.43 -7.31 -7.33
CA PHE A 63 4.62 -6.41 -8.47
C PHE A 63 3.54 -5.31 -8.55
N ASN A 64 2.27 -5.69 -8.42
CA ASN A 64 1.15 -4.74 -8.45
C ASN A 64 1.22 -3.74 -7.28
N GLY A 65 1.53 -4.24 -6.07
CA GLY A 65 1.72 -3.42 -4.88
C GLY A 65 2.80 -2.37 -5.07
N LYS A 66 3.95 -2.76 -5.62
CA LYS A 66 5.04 -1.83 -5.97
C LYS A 66 4.59 -0.76 -6.95
N LEU A 67 3.93 -1.14 -8.05
CA LEU A 67 3.46 -0.19 -9.06
C LEU A 67 2.48 0.81 -8.47
N LYS A 68 1.51 0.33 -7.68
CA LYS A 68 0.52 1.17 -7.01
C LYS A 68 1.18 2.13 -6.02
N TYR A 69 2.10 1.63 -5.20
CA TYR A 69 2.81 2.43 -4.20
C TYR A 69 3.61 3.57 -4.84
N LEU A 70 4.41 3.27 -5.86
CA LEU A 70 5.23 4.28 -6.56
C LEU A 70 4.37 5.29 -7.33
N LYS A 71 3.17 4.89 -7.77
CA LYS A 71 2.22 5.78 -8.42
C LYS A 71 1.60 6.77 -7.44
N ILE A 72 1.13 6.31 -6.28
CA ILE A 72 0.40 7.16 -5.33
C ILE A 72 1.34 7.96 -4.42
N PHE A 73 2.43 7.35 -3.92
CA PHE A 73 3.39 7.97 -3.01
C PHE A 73 4.63 8.50 -3.75
N ASN A 74 4.42 9.01 -4.96
CA ASN A 74 5.49 9.64 -5.72
C ASN A 74 5.98 10.92 -5.01
N ASN A 75 7.29 11.17 -4.98
CA ASN A 75 7.84 12.34 -4.32
C ASN A 75 7.30 13.67 -4.88
N LYS A 76 7.03 13.76 -6.19
CA LYS A 76 6.45 14.95 -6.81
C LYS A 76 5.05 15.24 -6.26
N ILE A 77 4.23 14.21 -6.11
CA ILE A 77 2.86 14.33 -5.57
C ILE A 77 2.91 14.73 -4.09
N ILE A 78 3.81 14.12 -3.31
CA ILE A 78 3.97 14.43 -1.88
C ILE A 78 4.49 15.86 -1.70
N SER A 79 5.49 16.28 -2.47
CA SER A 79 6.01 17.66 -2.40
C SER A 79 4.96 18.69 -2.81
N ASP A 80 4.20 18.42 -3.88
CA ASP A 80 3.08 19.28 -4.29
C ASP A 80 2.02 19.39 -3.20
N TYR A 81 1.68 18.27 -2.53
CA TYR A 81 0.77 18.27 -1.38
C TYR A 81 1.25 19.16 -0.23
N ILE A 82 2.53 19.04 0.15
CA ILE A 82 3.12 19.84 1.24
C ILE A 82 3.08 21.33 0.87
N ILE A 83 3.47 21.69 -0.35
CA ILE A 83 3.46 23.08 -0.84
C ILE A 83 2.02 23.62 -0.85
N HIS A 84 1.09 22.88 -1.45
CA HIS A 84 -0.33 23.23 -1.52
C HIS A 84 -0.91 23.51 -0.13
N LYS A 85 -0.72 22.60 0.82
CA LYS A 85 -1.28 22.74 2.18
C LYS A 85 -0.61 23.82 3.01
N THR A 86 0.69 24.04 2.81
CA THR A 86 1.44 25.01 3.61
C THR A 86 1.26 26.44 3.09
N LEU A 87 1.22 26.62 1.76
CA LEU A 87 1.23 27.93 1.11
C LEU A 87 -0.13 28.31 0.48
N GLY A 88 -1.12 27.41 0.49
CA GLY A 88 -2.44 27.66 -0.10
C GLY A 88 -2.43 27.75 -1.63
N THR A 89 -1.39 27.23 -2.30
CA THR A 89 -1.28 27.25 -3.77
C THR A 89 -2.32 26.33 -4.41
N LYS A 90 -2.58 26.44 -5.72
CA LYS A 90 -3.47 25.48 -6.39
C LYS A 90 -2.80 24.09 -6.48
N PRO A 91 -3.51 22.99 -6.19
CA PRO A 91 -2.94 21.64 -6.31
C PRO A 91 -2.70 21.27 -7.78
N SER A 92 -1.55 20.66 -8.06
CA SER A 92 -1.21 20.17 -9.41
C SER A 92 -1.62 18.71 -9.59
N TYR A 93 -1.78 17.98 -8.49
CA TYR A 93 -2.13 16.56 -8.48
C TYR A 93 -3.34 16.29 -7.58
N ASN A 94 -4.02 15.17 -7.84
CA ASN A 94 -5.04 14.65 -6.95
C ASN A 94 -4.39 13.84 -5.82
N TYR A 95 -4.69 14.18 -4.57
CA TYR A 95 -4.15 13.49 -3.40
C TYR A 95 -5.11 12.38 -2.96
N VAL A 96 -4.73 11.12 -3.16
CA VAL A 96 -5.60 9.98 -2.83
C VAL A 96 -5.89 9.83 -1.33
N TRP A 97 -5.10 10.48 -0.46
CA TRP A 97 -5.26 10.46 1.00
C TRP A 97 -5.97 11.68 1.58
N ASP A 98 -6.26 12.69 0.78
CA ASP A 98 -6.87 13.94 1.23
C ASP A 98 -7.98 14.32 0.26
N LYS A 99 -9.21 14.03 0.66
CA LYS A 99 -10.45 14.27 -0.08
C LYS A 99 -11.26 15.34 0.61
#